data_AF-A0A133SIR8-F1
#
_entry.id   AF-A0A133SIR8-F1
#
_cell.length_a   1.000
_cell.length_b   1.000
_cell.length_c   1.000
_cell.angle_alpha   90.00
_cell.angle_beta   90.00
_cell.angle_gamma   90.00
#
_symmetry.space_group_name_H-M   'P 1'
#
loop_
_entity.id
_entity.type
_entity.pdbx_description
1 polymer ?
#
loop_
_entity_poly.entity_id
_entity_poly.type
_entity_poly.pdbx_seq_one_letter_code
_entity_poly.pdbx_strand_id
1 'polypeptide(L)' 'MPLDRVNAYVKEKGFDAAKKTGTWKDYTVYTPLFEDEEGKTIPTGLPTLVLEKNGSLKWITGKEVFCIFDEIFR' A
#
# COMPACT_ATOMS: atom_id res chain seq x y z
N MET A 1 -12.98 -8.14 3.11
CA MET A 1 -12.46 -8.54 4.44
C MET A 1 -10.95 -8.40 4.62
N PRO A 2 -10.04 -8.72 3.68
CA PRO A 2 -8.63 -8.33 3.81
C PRO A 2 -8.40 -6.84 3.53
N LEU A 3 -9.02 -6.33 2.46
CA LEU A 3 -8.81 -4.96 1.99
C LEU A 3 -9.40 -3.91 2.95
N ASP A 4 -10.54 -4.19 3.61
CA ASP A 4 -11.20 -3.26 4.54
C ASP A 4 -10.28 -2.85 5.68
N ARG A 5 -9.48 -3.79 6.18
CA ARG A 5 -8.51 -3.56 7.25
C ARG A 5 -7.32 -2.74 6.78
N VAL A 6 -6.83 -3.00 5.57
CA VAL A 6 -5.75 -2.19 4.97
C VAL A 6 -6.25 -0.77 4.70
N ASN A 7 -7.48 -0.63 4.20
CA ASN A 7 -8.13 0.67 3.99
C ASN A 7 -8.27 1.45 5.31
N ALA A 8 -8.70 0.81 6.39
CA ALA A 8 -8.72 1.45 7.72
C ALA A 8 -7.32 1.90 8.16
N TYR A 9 -6.31 1.05 7.97
CA TYR A 9 -4.93 1.35 8.33
C TYR A 9 -4.34 2.54 7.56
N VAL A 10 -4.60 2.64 6.25
CA VAL A 10 -4.11 3.78 5.46
C VAL A 10 -4.89 5.08 5.73
N LYS A 11 -6.18 4.98 6.12
CA LYS A 11 -6.98 6.12 6.60
C LYS A 11 -6.42 6.74 7.88
N GLU A 12 -5.96 5.93 8.83
CA GLU A 12 -5.23 6.42 10.02
C GLU A 12 -3.91 7.14 9.67
N LYS A 13 -3.37 6.92 8.46
CA LYS A 13 -2.17 7.58 7.93
C LYS A 13 -2.48 8.76 7.01
N GLY A 14 -3.76 9.08 6.81
CA GLY A 14 -4.20 10.21 5.99
C GLY A 14 -4.41 9.90 4.51
N PHE A 15 -4.54 8.64 4.10
CA PHE A 15 -4.87 8.23 2.73
C PHE A 15 -6.30 7.68 2.67
N ASP A 16 -6.91 7.64 1.49
CA ASP A 16 -8.33 7.26 1.37
C ASP A 16 -8.51 5.75 1.16
N ALA A 17 -7.62 5.15 0.37
CA ALA A 17 -7.73 3.76 -0.04
C ALA A 17 -6.36 3.09 -0.21
N ALA A 18 -6.38 1.76 -0.24
CA ALA A 18 -5.22 0.95 -0.59
C ALA A 18 -5.57 0.03 -1.76
N LYS A 19 -4.61 -0.15 -2.67
CA LYS A 19 -4.71 -1.11 -3.78
C LYS A 19 -3.62 -2.16 -3.65
N LYS A 20 -3.96 -3.43 -3.85
CA LYS A 20 -2.97 -4.50 -3.92
C LYS A 20 -2.04 -4.26 -5.12
N THR A 21 -0.75 -4.17 -4.83
CA THR A 21 0.34 -3.98 -5.80
C THR A 21 0.86 -5.32 -6.31
N GLY A 22 1.07 -6.27 -5.40
CA GLY A 22 1.74 -7.53 -5.70
C GLY A 22 2.07 -8.33 -4.45
N THR A 23 3.05 -9.21 -4.57
CA THR A 23 3.56 -10.05 -3.48
C THR A 23 5.08 -9.93 -3.45
N TRP A 24 5.68 -9.85 -2.26
CA TRP A 24 7.14 -9.77 -2.08
C TRP A 24 7.56 -10.54 -0.83
N LYS A 25 8.45 -11.54 -0.93
CA LYS A 25 8.95 -12.36 0.21
C LYS A 25 7.83 -12.83 1.17
N ASP A 26 6.75 -13.35 0.57
CA ASP A 26 5.48 -13.77 1.18
C ASP A 26 4.62 -12.67 1.81
N TYR A 27 4.98 -11.40 1.66
CA TYR A 27 4.12 -10.28 2.02
C TYR A 27 3.17 -9.96 0.88
N THR A 28 1.90 -9.72 1.19
CA THR A 28 1.02 -8.98 0.28
C THR A 28 1.38 -7.51 0.36
N VAL A 29 1.64 -6.87 -0.79
CA VAL A 29 2.03 -5.47 -0.88
C VAL A 29 0.86 -4.63 -1.35
N TYR A 30 0.61 -3.51 -0.66
CA TYR A 30 -0.43 -2.55 -1.02
C TYR A 30 0.15 -1.15 -1.18
N THR A 31 -0.35 -0.42 -2.18
CA THR A 31 -0.08 1.01 -2.40
C THR A 31 -1.22 1.83 -1.79
N PRO A 32 -0.91 2.74 -0.85
CA PRO A 32 -1.84 3.77 -0.39
C PRO A 32 -2.11 4.82 -1.47
N LEU A 33 -3.37 5.23 -1.62
CA LEU A 33 -3.87 6.13 -2.67
C LEU A 33 -4.82 7.17 -2.05
N PHE A 34 -4.91 8.34 -2.69
CA PHE A 34 -6.01 9.28 -2.46
C PHE A 34 -7.20 8.93 -3.35
N GLU A 35 -8.38 9.41 -3.01
CA GLU A 35 -9.55 9.40 -3.88
C GLU A 35 -9.90 10.84 -4.27
N ASP A 36 -10.24 11.08 -5.54
CA ASP A 36 -10.85 12.36 -5.93
C ASP A 36 -12.35 12.41 -5.59
N GLU A 37 -12.97 13.56 -5.88
CA GLU A 37 -14.40 13.80 -5.67
C GLU A 37 -15.30 12.82 -6.45
N GLU A 38 -14.77 12.17 -7.50
CA GLU A 38 -15.47 11.14 -8.29
C GLU A 38 -15.20 9.71 -7.79
N GLY A 39 -14.44 9.55 -6.70
CA GLY A 39 -14.07 8.26 -6.11
C GLY A 39 -12.98 7.51 -6.87
N LYS A 40 -12.26 8.18 -7.77
CA LYS A 40 -11.16 7.56 -8.51
C LYS A 40 -9.89 7.60 -7.67
N THR A 41 -9.24 6.45 -7.57
CA THR A 41 -7.96 6.35 -6.84
C THR A 41 -6.80 7.02 -7.59
N ILE A 42 -6.07 7.90 -6.90
CA ILE A 42 -4.96 8.71 -7.42
C ILE A 42 -3.66 8.30 -6.71
N PRO A 43 -2.58 7.99 -7.46
CA PRO A 43 -1.27 7.75 -6.88
C PRO A 43 -0.68 9.02 -6.28
N THR A 44 -0.04 8.88 -5.12
CA THR A 44 0.43 10.02 -4.34
C THR A 44 1.83 10.52 -4.75
N GLY A 45 2.56 9.72 -5.54
CA GLY A 45 3.97 9.96 -5.85
C GLY A 45 4.91 9.77 -4.65
N LEU A 46 4.37 9.51 -3.45
CA LEU A 46 5.15 9.27 -2.26
C LEU A 46 5.67 7.83 -2.23
N PRO A 47 6.91 7.59 -1.78
CA PRO A 47 7.43 6.25 -1.64
C PRO A 47 6.87 5.64 -0.36
N THR A 48 5.61 5.21 -0.38
CA THR A 48 4.92 4.56 0.74
C THR A 48 4.27 3.24 0.32
N LEU A 49 4.37 2.23 1.18
CA LEU A 49 3.75 0.92 0.98
C LEU A 49 3.20 0.38 2.31
N VAL A 50 2.23 -0.52 2.21
CA VAL A 50 1.81 -1.38 3.32
C VAL A 50 2.16 -2.82 2.98
N LEU A 51 2.89 -3.47 3.89
CA LEU A 51 3.14 -4.91 3.84
C LEU A 51 2.18 -5.63 4.77
N GLU A 52 1.54 -6.68 4.28
CA GLU A 52 0.72 -7.59 5.08
C GLU A 52 1.33 -8.99 5.09
N LYS A 53 1.48 -9.58 6.28
CA LYS A 53 1.76 -11.01 6.44
C LYS A 53 1.05 -11.55 7.67
N ASN A 54 0.30 -12.64 7.51
CA ASN A 54 -0.45 -13.29 8.60
C ASN A 54 -1.33 -12.31 9.41
N GLY A 55 -1.98 -11.36 8.73
CA GLY A 55 -2.78 -10.35 9.41
C GLY A 55 -1.96 -9.42 10.30
N SER A 56 -0.70 -9.13 9.99
CA SER A 56 0.07 -8.02 10.56
C SER A 56 0.38 -7.00 9.46
N LEU A 57 0.19 -5.72 9.74
CA LEU A 57 0.45 -4.63 8.79
C LEU A 57 1.70 -3.86 9.19
N LYS A 58 2.56 -3.57 8.21
CA LYS A 58 3.77 -2.75 8.38
C LYS A 58 3.76 -1.61 7.36
N TRP A 59 3.90 -0.38 7.85
CA TRP A 59 4.10 0.81 7.04
C TRP A 59 5.57 0.92 6.62
N ILE A 60 5.82 1.08 5.32
CA ILE A 60 7.16 1.24 4.74
C ILE A 60 7.24 2.58 4.03
N THR A 61 8.36 3.27 4.19
CA THR A 61 8.64 4.52 3.49
C THR A 61 10.07 4.59 2.94
N GLY A 62 10.31 5.53 2.03
CA GLY A 62 11.67 5.87 1.58
C GLY A 62 12.31 4.80 0.70
N LYS A 63 13.62 4.56 0.87
CA LYS A 63 14.43 3.73 -0.04
C LYS A 63 13.93 2.28 -0.15
N GLU A 64 13.42 1.71 0.94
CA GLU A 64 12.92 0.33 0.98
C GLU A 64 11.78 0.10 -0.02
N VAL A 65 10.94 1.12 -0.25
CA VAL A 65 9.85 1.05 -1.24
C VAL A 65 10.37 0.80 -2.65
N PHE A 66 11.43 1.48 -3.06
CA PHE A 66 12.00 1.30 -4.39
C PHE A 66 12.67 -0.06 -4.55
N CYS A 67 13.32 -0.58 -3.49
CA CYS A 67 13.88 -1.94 -3.51
C CYS A 67 12.78 -2.99 -3.69
N ILE A 68 11.66 -2.84 -2.97
CA ILE A 68 10.51 -3.75 -3.11
C ILE A 68 9.93 -3.67 -4.52
N PHE A 69 9.75 -2.47 -5.07
CA PHE A 69 9.24 -2.32 -6.43
C PHE A 69 10.17 -2.89 -7.50
N ASP A 70 11.49 -2.71 -7.37
CA ASP A 70 12.47 -3.32 -8.30
C ASP A 70 12.39 -4.85 -8.29
N GLU A 71 12.15 -5.46 -7.12
CA GLU A 71 11.97 -6.92 -7.01
C GLU A 71 10.60 -7.40 -7.54
N ILE A 72 9.54 -6.59 -7.44
CA ILE A 72 8.18 -6.95 -7.89
C ILE A 72 8.04 -6.83 -9.42
N PHE A 73 8.64 -5.82 -10.03
CA PHE A 73 8.43 -5.48 -11.44
C PHE A 73 9.58 -5.90 -12.37
N ARG A 74 10.57 -6.62 -11.84
CA ARG A 74 11.61 -7.29 -12.63
C ARG A 74 11.08 -8.53 -13.33
#